data_AF-A0A2A4VTY9-F1
#
_entry.id   AF-A0A2A4VTY9-F1
#
_cell.length_a   1.000
_cell.length_b   1.000
_cell.length_c   1.000
_cell.angle_alpha   90.00
_cell.angle_beta   90.00
_cell.angle_gamma   90.00
#
_symmetry.space_group_name_H-M   'P 1'
#
loop_
_entity.id
_entity.type
_entity.pdbx_description
1 polymer ?
#
loop_
_entity_poly.entity_id
_entity_poly.type
_entity_poly.pdbx_seq_one_letter_code
_entity_poly.pdbx_strand_id
1 'polypeptide(L)'
;MILADKIIRLRKQFGWSQEELAEKMSISRQSVSKWESTNSIPDLNRIIMLAEIFDVSTDFLLKDNIEVVDSLSESIEPSVMQISLEQALKYVENKMEVSGLVTKGVMLCVCSVIPLFFFLAMAETNRLNLTSDIAGAMGVVGILIMISIGISFFIKTNQYKIDIEPIENEAFELAYGVHSVFKEKLQKFRATYNIRLSLGIFMFIISFVPLMFVSMFFDGSDVVLMMLIVLMLMIATGIYIVAPVSAKYDAYNNILKDSCIDTEKSRRAKRAEKLAVFYWPLLAAIYLGWSLWTMDWGVTWILWPVGAMLFVALLGLMELLDKEKP
;
A
#
# COMPACT_ATOMS: atom_id res chain seq x y z
N MET A 1 33.98 -6.94 -1.89
CA MET A 1 34.24 -5.60 -2.46
C MET A 1 35.02 -4.80 -1.44
N ILE A 2 36.16 -4.21 -1.82
CA ILE A 2 36.98 -3.40 -0.90
C ILE A 2 36.38 -2.00 -0.72
N LEU A 3 36.80 -1.26 0.31
CA LEU A 3 36.30 0.10 0.63
C LEU A 3 36.35 1.04 -0.59
N ALA A 4 37.40 0.98 -1.40
CA ALA A 4 37.54 1.76 -2.63
C ALA A 4 36.39 1.51 -3.62
N ASP A 5 36.02 0.24 -3.83
CA ASP A 5 34.92 -0.15 -4.72
C ASP A 5 33.58 0.36 -4.21
N LYS A 6 33.38 0.34 -2.88
CA LYS A 6 32.16 0.83 -2.25
C LYS A 6 32.01 2.34 -2.42
N ILE A 7 33.09 3.10 -2.24
CA ILE A 7 33.10 4.56 -2.46
C ILE A 7 32.75 4.87 -3.93
N ILE A 8 33.36 4.17 -4.89
CA ILE A 8 33.06 4.35 -6.32
C ILE A 8 31.60 4.01 -6.62
N ARG A 9 31.10 2.89 -6.11
CA ARG A 9 29.72 2.43 -6.32
C ARG A 9 28.72 3.43 -5.76
N LEU A 10 28.89 3.85 -4.51
CA LEU A 10 28.01 4.83 -3.86
C LEU A 10 28.05 6.16 -4.63
N ARG A 11 29.25 6.68 -4.96
CA ARG A 11 29.37 7.92 -5.73
C ARG A 11 28.61 7.84 -7.07
N LYS A 12 28.75 6.73 -7.80
CA LYS A 12 28.04 6.52 -9.08
C LYS A 12 26.52 6.37 -8.89
N GLN A 13 26.08 5.71 -7.82
CA GLN A 13 24.66 5.54 -7.50
C GLN A 13 23.96 6.89 -7.24
N PHE A 14 24.67 7.83 -6.61
CA PHE A 14 24.19 9.20 -6.40
C PHE A 14 24.43 10.12 -7.62
N GLY A 15 25.05 9.61 -8.69
CA GLY A 15 25.34 10.36 -9.92
C GLY A 15 26.44 11.42 -9.79
N TRP A 16 27.27 11.34 -8.75
CA TRP A 16 28.26 12.38 -8.44
C TRP A 16 29.59 12.20 -9.18
N SER A 17 30.22 13.31 -9.54
CA SER A 17 31.64 13.34 -9.94
C SER A 17 32.56 13.25 -8.71
N GLN A 18 33.85 12.92 -8.92
CA GLN A 18 34.83 12.93 -7.82
C GLN A 18 34.99 14.33 -7.20
N GLU A 19 34.81 15.38 -8.01
CA GLU A 19 34.86 16.78 -7.55
C GLU A 19 33.67 17.09 -6.64
N GLU A 20 32.46 16.66 -7.02
CA GLU A 20 31.23 16.89 -6.24
C GLU A 20 31.24 16.14 -4.90
N LEU A 21 31.78 14.91 -4.87
CA LEU A 21 31.96 14.19 -3.61
C LEU A 21 32.99 14.89 -2.72
N ALA A 22 34.07 15.41 -3.29
CA ALA A 22 35.10 16.13 -2.55
C ALA A 22 34.57 17.43 -1.95
N GLU A 23 33.74 18.16 -2.69
CA GLU A 23 33.07 19.39 -2.25
C GLU A 23 32.11 19.11 -1.08
N LYS A 24 31.28 18.06 -1.19
CA LYS A 24 30.37 17.63 -0.11
C LYS A 24 31.11 17.22 1.17
N MET A 25 32.29 16.62 1.01
CA MET A 25 33.14 16.18 2.12
C MET A 25 34.09 17.28 2.64
N SER A 26 34.10 18.46 2.01
CA SER A 26 35.05 19.55 2.30
C SER A 26 36.51 19.08 2.29
N ILE A 27 36.90 18.36 1.23
CA ILE A 27 38.26 17.85 1.01
C ILE A 27 38.72 18.11 -0.43
N SER A 28 40.00 17.85 -0.71
CA SER A 28 40.52 17.92 -2.07
C SER A 28 40.02 16.74 -2.92
N ARG A 29 39.74 16.98 -4.20
CA ARG A 29 39.43 15.92 -5.17
C ARG A 29 40.55 14.87 -5.30
N GLN A 30 41.80 15.27 -5.05
CA GLN A 30 42.93 14.34 -5.00
C GLN A 30 42.78 13.30 -3.88
N SER A 31 42.20 13.67 -2.74
CA SER A 31 41.95 12.75 -1.62
C SER A 31 40.93 11.67 -2.02
N VAL A 32 39.83 12.07 -2.65
CA VAL A 32 38.80 11.13 -3.16
C VAL A 32 39.41 10.18 -4.21
N SER A 33 40.18 10.71 -5.15
CA SER A 33 40.86 9.91 -6.18
C SER A 33 41.81 8.87 -5.57
N LYS A 34 42.55 9.22 -4.51
CA LYS A 34 43.46 8.29 -3.82
C LYS A 34 42.71 7.20 -3.06
N TRP A 35 41.53 7.50 -2.50
CA TRP A 35 40.69 6.48 -1.85
C TRP A 35 40.08 5.52 -2.86
N GLU A 36 39.55 6.03 -3.98
CA GLU A 36 38.99 5.20 -5.06
C GLU A 36 40.04 4.35 -5.77
N SER A 37 41.31 4.76 -5.76
CA SER A 37 42.44 4.00 -6.35
C SER A 37 43.19 3.12 -5.35
N THR A 38 42.69 2.97 -4.12
CA THR A 38 43.34 2.18 -3.04
C THR A 38 44.73 2.69 -2.61
N ASN A 39 45.15 3.87 -3.08
CA ASN A 39 46.44 4.47 -2.77
C ASN A 39 46.50 5.07 -1.35
N SER A 40 45.35 5.28 -0.72
CA SER A 40 45.25 5.69 0.69
C SER A 40 43.89 5.27 1.26
N ILE A 41 43.81 5.16 2.58
CA ILE A 41 42.58 4.82 3.30
C ILE A 41 42.06 6.10 3.99
N PRO A 42 40.75 6.39 3.94
CA PRO A 42 40.17 7.51 4.70
C PRO A 42 40.34 7.28 6.20
N ASP A 43 40.58 8.35 6.97
CA ASP A 43 40.59 8.27 8.43
C ASP A 43 39.17 8.00 8.99
N LEU A 44 39.07 7.63 10.28
CA LEU A 44 37.80 7.28 10.91
C LEU A 44 36.74 8.39 10.80
N ASN A 45 37.14 9.66 10.95
CA ASN A 45 36.21 10.79 10.84
C ASN A 45 35.70 10.93 9.40
N ARG A 46 36.54 10.68 8.40
CA ARG A 46 36.13 10.65 6.99
C ARG A 46 35.26 9.45 6.67
N ILE A 47 35.45 8.31 7.32
CA ILE A 47 34.57 7.15 7.17
C ILE A 47 33.18 7.45 7.75
N ILE A 48 33.10 8.10 8.91
CA ILE A 48 31.83 8.54 9.49
C ILE A 48 31.14 9.56 8.58
N MET A 49 31.89 10.54 8.06
CA MET A 49 31.36 11.53 7.12
C MET A 49 30.90 10.91 5.80
N LEU A 50 31.62 9.91 5.27
CA LEU A 50 31.18 9.14 4.10
C LEU A 50 29.90 8.37 4.41
N ALA A 51 29.80 7.77 5.59
CA ALA A 51 28.61 7.08 6.06
C ALA A 51 27.41 8.04 6.16
N GLU A 52 27.59 9.25 6.69
CA GLU A 52 26.54 10.27 6.77
C GLU A 52 26.14 10.82 5.39
N ILE A 53 27.10 11.10 4.51
CA ILE A 53 26.84 11.69 3.19
C ILE A 53 26.17 10.69 2.25
N PHE A 54 26.57 9.42 2.32
CA PHE A 54 25.95 8.35 1.53
C PHE A 54 24.76 7.70 2.22
N ASP A 55 24.46 8.10 3.46
CA ASP A 55 23.43 7.52 4.31
C ASP A 55 23.55 5.99 4.40
N VAL A 56 24.75 5.50 4.75
CA VAL A 56 25.08 4.08 4.94
C VAL A 56 25.73 3.88 6.30
N SER A 57 25.70 2.65 6.85
CA SER A 57 26.43 2.37 8.09
C SER A 57 27.95 2.36 7.87
N THR A 58 28.71 2.75 8.89
CA THR A 58 30.18 2.61 8.88
C THR A 58 30.59 1.15 8.73
N ASP A 59 29.79 0.21 9.26
CA ASP A 59 29.97 -1.23 9.12
C ASP A 59 29.89 -1.68 7.66
N PHE A 60 28.94 -1.13 6.88
CA PHE A 60 28.85 -1.39 5.44
C PHE A 60 30.10 -0.92 4.70
N LEU A 61 30.67 0.24 5.07
CA LEU A 61 31.91 0.73 4.44
C LEU A 61 33.10 -0.18 4.77
N LEU A 62 33.19 -0.67 6.01
CA LEU A 62 34.35 -1.36 6.54
C LEU A 62 34.37 -2.89 6.33
N LYS A 63 33.22 -3.58 6.31
CA LYS A 63 33.19 -5.06 6.18
C LYS A 63 33.27 -5.54 4.74
N ASP A 64 34.27 -6.34 4.41
CA ASP A 64 34.34 -7.03 3.12
C ASP A 64 33.31 -8.18 3.10
N ASN A 65 32.15 -7.97 2.46
CA ASN A 65 31.17 -9.04 2.30
C ASN A 65 31.78 -10.18 1.47
N ILE A 66 31.93 -11.33 2.13
CA ILE A 66 31.93 -12.66 1.53
C ILE A 66 30.56 -12.82 0.86
N GLU A 67 30.54 -12.99 -0.47
CA GLU A 67 29.32 -13.38 -1.18
C GLU A 67 29.30 -14.89 -1.42
N VAL A 68 28.09 -15.46 -1.23
CA VAL A 68 27.50 -16.68 -1.81
C VAL A 68 27.59 -17.99 -0.99
N VAL A 69 26.45 -18.31 -0.34
CA VAL A 69 25.78 -19.63 -0.19
C VAL A 69 26.58 -20.77 0.43
N ASP A 70 26.25 -21.17 1.66
CA ASP A 70 25.35 -22.29 1.97
C ASP A 70 25.19 -22.41 3.49
N SER A 71 24.03 -22.93 3.88
CA SER A 71 23.57 -23.41 5.18
C SER A 71 24.60 -23.72 6.29
N LEU A 72 24.11 -23.49 7.53
CA LEU A 72 24.55 -24.00 8.86
C LEU A 72 25.03 -22.92 9.84
N SER A 73 24.08 -22.16 10.36
CA SER A 73 24.07 -21.85 11.79
C SER A 73 22.62 -21.69 12.26
N GLU A 74 22.21 -22.61 13.14
CA GLU A 74 20.96 -22.55 13.88
C GLU A 74 20.97 -21.32 14.81
N SER A 75 20.53 -20.19 14.27
CA SER A 75 19.90 -19.12 15.04
C SER A 75 18.90 -18.45 14.12
N ILE A 76 17.62 -18.78 14.31
CA ILE A 76 16.49 -18.25 13.55
C ILE A 76 16.35 -16.76 13.89
N GLU A 77 17.12 -15.91 13.21
CA GLU A 77 16.67 -14.56 12.92
C GLU A 77 16.09 -14.57 11.50
N PRO A 78 14.83 -14.13 11.29
CA PRO A 78 14.23 -14.14 9.96
C PRO A 78 15.07 -13.21 9.08
N SER A 79 15.70 -13.77 8.04
CA SER A 79 16.36 -12.97 7.01
C SER A 79 15.29 -12.12 6.33
N VAL A 80 15.17 -10.86 6.76
CA VAL A 80 14.18 -9.94 6.24
C VAL A 80 14.51 -9.70 4.76
N MET A 81 13.51 -9.86 3.89
CA MET A 81 13.68 -9.66 2.45
C MET A 81 14.12 -8.22 2.18
N GLN A 82 15.35 -7.99 1.71
CA GLN A 82 15.80 -6.64 1.38
C GLN A 82 15.34 -6.26 -0.03
N ILE A 83 14.49 -5.22 -0.15
CA ILE A 83 13.95 -4.75 -1.43
C ILE A 83 14.87 -3.70 -2.04
N SER A 84 15.39 -4.01 -3.23
CA SER A 84 16.16 -3.07 -4.03
C SER A 84 15.26 -2.02 -4.70
N LEU A 85 15.85 -0.90 -5.15
CA LEU A 85 15.12 0.13 -5.90
C LEU A 85 14.43 -0.45 -7.15
N GLU A 86 15.09 -1.38 -7.84
CA GLU A 86 14.55 -2.02 -9.04
C GLU A 86 13.33 -2.89 -8.72
N GLN A 87 13.38 -3.69 -7.66
CA GLN A 87 12.25 -4.51 -7.20
C GLN A 87 11.06 -3.64 -6.77
N ALA A 88 11.32 -2.55 -6.05
CA ALA A 88 10.28 -1.60 -5.65
C ALA A 88 9.62 -0.93 -6.86
N LEU A 89 10.38 -0.57 -7.90
CA LEU A 89 9.82 -0.02 -9.14
C LEU A 89 9.00 -1.06 -9.91
N LYS A 90 9.52 -2.29 -10.04
CA LYS A 90 8.80 -3.41 -10.67
C LYS A 90 7.48 -3.70 -9.96
N TYR A 91 7.46 -3.65 -8.63
CA TYR A 91 6.22 -3.77 -7.85
C TYR A 91 5.20 -2.70 -8.22
N VAL A 92 5.59 -1.43 -8.27
CA VAL A 92 4.67 -0.35 -8.66
C VAL A 92 4.13 -0.57 -10.07
N GLU A 93 5.00 -0.96 -11.01
CA GLU A 93 4.59 -1.25 -12.39
C GLU A 93 3.57 -2.39 -12.45
N ASN A 94 3.87 -3.52 -11.82
CA ASN A 94 2.97 -4.66 -11.76
C ASN A 94 1.64 -4.32 -11.06
N LYS A 95 1.67 -3.53 -9.98
CA LYS A 95 0.45 -3.07 -9.29
C LYS A 95 -0.40 -2.17 -10.19
N MET A 96 0.24 -1.35 -11.02
CA MET A 96 -0.45 -0.51 -12.01
C MET A 96 -1.07 -1.32 -13.14
N GLU A 97 -0.39 -2.35 -13.64
CA GLU A 97 -0.93 -3.27 -14.66
C GLU A 97 -2.14 -4.04 -14.12
N VAL A 98 -2.05 -4.57 -12.90
CA VAL A 98 -3.19 -5.19 -12.20
C VAL A 98 -4.33 -4.20 -12.07
N SER A 99 -4.05 -2.98 -11.60
CA SER A 99 -5.09 -1.96 -11.47
C SER A 99 -5.74 -1.61 -12.82
N GLY A 100 -4.97 -1.57 -13.90
CA GLY A 100 -5.49 -1.31 -15.25
C GLY A 100 -6.44 -2.42 -15.72
N LEU A 101 -6.07 -3.69 -15.50
CA LEU A 101 -6.91 -4.85 -15.80
C LEU A 101 -8.18 -4.87 -14.96
N VAL A 102 -8.06 -4.65 -13.64
CA VAL A 102 -9.20 -4.55 -12.72
C VAL A 102 -10.14 -3.43 -13.16
N THR A 103 -9.60 -2.26 -13.53
CA THR A 103 -10.40 -1.11 -13.97
C THR A 103 -11.20 -1.44 -15.23
N LYS A 104 -10.58 -2.11 -16.22
CA LYS A 104 -11.28 -2.57 -17.43
C LYS A 104 -12.40 -3.55 -17.08
N GLY A 105 -12.12 -4.52 -16.20
CA GLY A 105 -13.11 -5.49 -15.73
C GLY A 105 -14.31 -4.82 -15.04
N VAL A 106 -14.05 -3.94 -14.07
CA VAL A 106 -15.10 -3.19 -13.35
C VAL A 106 -15.89 -2.29 -14.30
N MET A 107 -15.22 -1.62 -15.25
CA MET A 107 -15.88 -0.78 -16.25
C MET A 107 -16.87 -1.59 -17.09
N LEU A 108 -16.48 -2.80 -17.55
CA LEU A 108 -17.38 -3.69 -18.27
C LEU A 108 -18.55 -4.16 -17.41
N CYS A 109 -18.32 -4.47 -16.13
CA CYS A 109 -19.39 -4.87 -15.21
C CYS A 109 -20.39 -3.73 -14.97
N VAL A 110 -19.93 -2.49 -14.76
CA VAL A 110 -20.81 -1.33 -14.61
C VAL A 110 -21.57 -1.05 -15.91
N CYS A 111 -20.90 -1.09 -17.06
CA CYS A 111 -21.54 -0.90 -18.36
C CYS A 111 -22.42 -2.08 -18.79
N SER A 112 -22.40 -3.23 -18.10
CA SER A 112 -23.15 -4.42 -18.50
C SER A 112 -24.66 -4.20 -18.52
N VAL A 113 -25.18 -3.26 -17.72
CA VAL A 113 -26.61 -2.95 -17.62
C VAL A 113 -27.09 -2.07 -18.80
N ILE A 114 -26.18 -1.45 -19.54
CA ILE A 114 -26.50 -0.55 -20.67
C ILE A 114 -27.33 -1.25 -21.76
N PRO A 115 -26.95 -2.44 -22.27
CA PRO A 115 -27.78 -3.22 -23.20
C PRO A 115 -29.23 -3.39 -22.74
N LEU A 116 -29.46 -3.65 -21.45
CA LEU A 116 -30.80 -3.86 -20.92
C LEU A 116 -31.65 -2.59 -21.02
N PHE A 117 -31.14 -1.46 -20.51
CA PHE A 117 -31.85 -0.19 -20.60
C PHE A 117 -32.06 0.26 -22.04
N PHE A 118 -31.07 0.03 -22.90
CA PHE A 118 -31.16 0.35 -24.32
C PHE A 118 -32.27 -0.43 -25.03
N PHE A 119 -32.32 -1.76 -24.88
CA PHE A 119 -33.37 -2.56 -25.52
C PHE A 119 -34.76 -2.27 -24.97
N LEU A 120 -34.87 -1.99 -23.67
CA LEU A 120 -36.14 -1.62 -23.06
C LEU A 120 -36.66 -0.28 -23.60
N ALA A 121 -35.80 0.74 -23.72
CA ALA A 121 -36.16 2.03 -24.31
C ALA A 121 -36.59 1.91 -25.78
N MET A 122 -35.93 1.02 -26.54
CA MET A 122 -36.29 0.75 -27.94
C MET A 122 -37.61 -0.01 -28.09
N ALA A 123 -38.00 -0.83 -27.10
CA ALA A 123 -39.28 -1.52 -27.08
C ALA A 123 -40.44 -0.56 -26.79
N GLU A 124 -40.26 0.39 -25.86
CA GLU A 124 -41.29 1.39 -25.53
C GLU A 124 -41.57 2.36 -26.68
N THR A 125 -40.54 2.75 -27.43
CA THR A 125 -40.70 3.67 -28.59
C THR A 125 -41.25 2.98 -29.85
N ASN A 126 -41.53 1.67 -29.79
CA ASN A 126 -42.06 0.84 -30.86
C ASN A 126 -41.25 0.90 -32.18
N ARG A 127 -39.97 1.34 -32.11
CA ARG A 127 -39.14 1.59 -33.30
C ARG A 127 -38.59 0.31 -33.94
N LEU A 128 -38.46 -0.77 -33.17
CA LEU A 128 -37.90 -2.05 -33.62
C LEU A 128 -38.94 -3.17 -33.74
N ASN A 129 -40.25 -2.90 -33.56
CA ASN A 129 -41.29 -3.93 -33.46
C ASN A 129 -40.94 -5.05 -32.46
N LEU A 130 -40.19 -4.73 -31.40
CA LEU A 130 -39.78 -5.69 -30.37
C LEU A 130 -40.83 -5.72 -29.27
N THR A 131 -41.31 -6.91 -28.93
CA THR A 131 -42.11 -7.13 -27.72
C THR A 131 -41.25 -6.93 -26.47
N SER A 132 -41.83 -6.38 -25.39
CA SER A 132 -41.13 -6.12 -24.12
C SER A 132 -40.37 -7.34 -23.60
N ASP A 133 -40.96 -8.54 -23.71
CA ASP A 133 -40.36 -9.79 -23.26
C ASP A 133 -39.05 -10.14 -24.01
N ILE A 134 -39.04 -9.94 -25.34
CA ILE A 134 -37.88 -10.23 -26.18
C ILE A 134 -36.76 -9.21 -25.90
N ALA A 135 -37.11 -7.93 -25.75
CA ALA A 135 -36.16 -6.89 -25.41
C ALA A 135 -35.48 -7.13 -24.06
N GLY A 136 -36.26 -7.53 -23.05
CA GLY A 136 -35.74 -7.93 -21.74
C GLY A 136 -34.78 -9.13 -21.83
N ALA A 137 -35.16 -10.18 -22.56
CA ALA A 137 -34.33 -11.36 -22.77
C ALA A 137 -32.99 -11.02 -23.46
N MET A 138 -33.03 -10.20 -24.53
CA MET A 138 -31.82 -9.74 -25.23
C MET A 138 -30.90 -8.91 -24.33
N GLY A 139 -31.49 -8.04 -23.49
CA GLY A 139 -30.75 -7.25 -22.50
C GLY A 139 -30.01 -8.11 -21.49
N VAL A 140 -30.68 -9.13 -20.94
CA VAL A 140 -30.07 -10.07 -19.98
C VAL A 140 -28.94 -10.87 -20.62
N VAL A 141 -29.11 -11.34 -21.86
CA VAL A 141 -28.03 -12.01 -22.60
C VAL A 141 -26.83 -11.08 -22.78
N GLY A 142 -27.06 -9.80 -23.10
CA GLY A 142 -26.02 -8.79 -23.20
C GLY A 142 -25.25 -8.58 -21.89
N ILE A 143 -25.96 -8.53 -20.75
CA ILE A 143 -25.36 -8.46 -19.41
C ILE A 143 -24.43 -9.65 -19.18
N LEU A 144 -24.91 -10.88 -19.43
CA LEU A 144 -24.13 -12.10 -19.18
C LEU A 144 -22.85 -12.16 -20.02
N ILE A 145 -22.91 -11.76 -21.29
CA ILE A 145 -21.74 -11.71 -22.18
C ILE A 145 -20.71 -10.68 -21.66
N MET A 146 -21.17 -9.47 -21.32
CA MET A 146 -20.29 -8.41 -20.82
C MET A 146 -19.64 -8.78 -19.49
N ILE A 147 -20.38 -9.39 -18.58
CA ILE A 147 -19.85 -9.89 -17.30
C ILE A 147 -18.83 -11.01 -17.54
N SER A 148 -19.10 -11.94 -18.46
CA SER A 148 -18.15 -13.00 -18.80
C SER A 148 -16.82 -12.44 -19.31
N ILE A 149 -16.84 -11.38 -20.13
CA ILE A 149 -15.63 -10.70 -20.58
C ILE A 149 -14.95 -9.96 -19.42
N GLY A 150 -15.73 -9.31 -18.54
CA GLY A 150 -15.22 -8.64 -17.33
C GLY A 150 -14.45 -9.61 -16.41
N ILE A 151 -15.00 -10.81 -16.19
CA ILE A 151 -14.35 -11.86 -15.40
C ILE A 151 -13.02 -12.30 -16.02
N SER A 152 -12.92 -12.37 -17.35
CA SER A 152 -11.65 -12.69 -18.02
C SER A 152 -10.53 -11.68 -17.68
N PHE A 153 -10.85 -10.39 -17.53
CA PHE A 153 -9.87 -9.39 -17.10
C PHE A 153 -9.43 -9.60 -15.65
N PHE A 154 -10.34 -9.98 -14.75
CA PHE A 154 -9.99 -10.30 -13.36
C PHE A 154 -9.12 -11.56 -13.26
N ILE A 155 -9.38 -12.60 -14.05
CA ILE A 155 -8.55 -13.82 -14.03
C ILE A 155 -7.12 -13.50 -14.46
N LYS A 156 -6.94 -12.59 -15.43
CA LYS A 156 -5.60 -12.16 -15.88
C LYS A 156 -4.79 -11.47 -14.79
N THR A 157 -5.39 -10.96 -13.72
CA THR A 157 -4.60 -10.34 -12.63
C THR A 157 -3.76 -11.37 -11.86
N ASN A 158 -4.14 -12.65 -11.90
CA ASN A 158 -3.46 -13.72 -11.16
C ASN A 158 -2.00 -13.89 -11.59
N GLN A 159 -1.64 -13.53 -12.84
CA GLN A 159 -0.26 -13.64 -13.33
C GLN A 159 0.73 -12.73 -12.58
N TYR A 160 0.25 -11.65 -11.97
CA TYR A 160 1.07 -10.71 -11.21
C TYR A 160 1.12 -11.02 -9.71
N LYS A 161 0.37 -12.03 -9.23
CA LYS A 161 0.25 -12.34 -7.81
C LYS A 161 1.62 -12.62 -7.17
N ILE A 162 2.45 -13.41 -7.85
CA ILE A 162 3.77 -13.83 -7.36
C ILE A 162 4.70 -12.64 -7.11
N ASP A 163 4.64 -11.59 -7.93
CA ASP A 163 5.49 -10.40 -7.79
C ASP A 163 4.96 -9.39 -6.74
N ILE A 164 3.67 -9.44 -6.41
CA ILE A 164 3.00 -8.47 -5.53
C ILE A 164 2.89 -8.97 -4.09
N GLU A 165 2.56 -10.26 -3.92
CA GLU A 165 2.23 -10.87 -2.64
C GLU A 165 3.34 -10.74 -1.58
N PRO A 166 4.64 -10.88 -1.91
CA PRO A 166 5.71 -10.75 -0.90
C PRO A 166 5.77 -9.36 -0.28
N ILE A 167 5.56 -8.30 -1.07
CA ILE A 167 5.68 -6.91 -0.60
C ILE A 167 4.44 -6.48 0.19
N GLU A 168 3.29 -7.11 -0.06
CA GLU A 168 2.05 -6.78 0.65
C GLU A 168 1.86 -7.57 1.95
N ASN A 169 2.40 -8.79 2.02
CA ASN A 169 2.09 -9.72 3.11
C ASN A 169 3.29 -10.09 3.98
N GLU A 170 4.53 -9.96 3.49
CA GLU A 170 5.73 -10.35 4.21
C GLU A 170 6.48 -9.13 4.76
N ALA A 171 7.23 -9.34 5.85
CA ALA A 171 8.10 -8.30 6.37
C ALA A 171 9.34 -8.18 5.46
N PHE A 172 9.60 -6.96 5.00
CA PHE A 172 10.73 -6.61 4.17
C PHE A 172 11.47 -5.39 4.71
N GLU A 173 12.74 -5.25 4.33
CA GLU A 173 13.58 -4.09 4.64
C GLU A 173 13.90 -3.36 3.34
N LEU A 174 13.85 -2.03 3.38
CA LEU A 174 14.19 -1.23 2.21
C LEU A 174 15.71 -1.10 2.09
N ALA A 175 16.25 -1.28 0.88
CA ALA A 175 17.62 -0.89 0.62
C ALA A 175 17.84 0.62 0.88
N TYR A 176 19.05 0.98 1.31
CA TYR A 176 19.41 2.36 1.60
C TYR A 176 19.10 3.29 0.40
N GLY A 177 18.49 4.45 0.69
CA GLY A 177 18.03 5.42 -0.31
C GLY A 177 16.68 5.12 -0.99
N VAL A 178 16.12 3.91 -0.89
CA VAL A 178 14.80 3.61 -1.49
C VAL A 178 13.70 4.39 -0.78
N HIS A 179 13.76 4.48 0.54
CA HIS A 179 12.77 5.20 1.35
C HIS A 179 12.67 6.68 0.94
N SER A 180 13.80 7.38 0.79
CA SER A 180 13.81 8.80 0.42
C SER A 180 13.28 9.03 -1.01
N VAL A 181 13.67 8.18 -1.97
CA VAL A 181 13.18 8.24 -3.35
C VAL A 181 11.66 8.07 -3.43
N PHE A 182 11.11 7.06 -2.74
CA PHE A 182 9.67 6.83 -2.76
C PHE A 182 8.89 7.87 -1.96
N LYS A 183 9.45 8.40 -0.87
CA LYS A 183 8.87 9.52 -0.12
C LYS A 183 8.77 10.78 -0.98
N GLU A 184 9.82 11.11 -1.73
CA GLU A 184 9.81 12.24 -2.67
C GLU A 184 8.79 12.02 -3.80
N LYS A 185 8.75 10.83 -4.40
CA LYS A 185 7.76 10.48 -5.44
C LYS A 185 6.34 10.57 -4.92
N LEU A 186 6.07 10.08 -3.71
CA LEU A 186 4.76 10.18 -3.06
C LEU A 186 4.36 11.63 -2.79
N GLN A 187 5.29 12.45 -2.28
CA GLN A 187 5.02 13.86 -2.00
C GLN A 187 4.66 14.64 -3.28
N LYS A 188 5.41 14.42 -4.36
CA LYS A 188 5.10 15.00 -5.69
C LYS A 188 3.77 14.47 -6.24
N PHE A 189 3.48 13.18 -6.05
CA PHE A 189 2.26 12.55 -6.56
C PHE A 189 0.99 12.91 -5.77
N ARG A 190 1.11 13.28 -4.48
CA ARG A 190 -0.03 13.56 -3.59
C ARG A 190 -0.98 14.63 -4.14
N ALA A 191 -0.45 15.70 -4.74
CA ALA A 191 -1.28 16.74 -5.34
C ALA A 191 -2.09 16.20 -6.52
N THR A 192 -1.46 15.46 -7.42
CA THR A 192 -2.10 14.81 -8.57
C THR A 192 -3.14 13.77 -8.12
N TYR A 193 -2.82 12.99 -7.08
CA TYR A 193 -3.74 12.03 -6.47
C TYR A 193 -5.00 12.73 -5.95
N ASN A 194 -4.86 13.77 -5.13
CA ASN A 194 -5.99 14.50 -4.56
C ASN A 194 -6.89 15.14 -5.65
N ILE A 195 -6.30 15.74 -6.68
CA ILE A 195 -7.06 16.38 -7.77
C ILE A 195 -7.85 15.32 -8.55
N ARG A 196 -7.21 14.21 -8.95
CA ARG A 196 -7.89 13.15 -9.72
C ARG A 196 -8.92 12.40 -8.89
N LEU A 197 -8.66 12.18 -7.60
CA LEU A 197 -9.62 11.61 -6.67
C LEU A 197 -10.84 12.51 -6.51
N SER A 198 -10.63 13.82 -6.29
CA SER A 198 -11.71 14.80 -6.22
C SER A 198 -12.53 14.86 -7.50
N LEU A 199 -11.87 14.81 -8.66
CA LEU A 199 -12.54 14.79 -9.97
C LEU A 199 -13.44 13.55 -10.12
N GLY A 200 -12.96 12.38 -9.71
CA GLY A 200 -13.75 11.15 -9.77
C GLY A 200 -14.95 11.16 -8.82
N ILE A 201 -14.75 11.58 -7.57
CA ILE A 201 -15.85 11.74 -6.60
C ILE A 201 -16.89 12.74 -7.11
N PHE A 202 -16.44 13.86 -7.68
CA PHE A 202 -17.31 14.84 -8.31
C PHE A 202 -18.12 14.22 -9.47
N MET A 203 -17.50 13.42 -10.34
CA MET A 203 -18.21 12.71 -11.41
C MET A 203 -19.27 11.74 -10.89
N PHE A 204 -19.03 11.04 -9.78
CA PHE A 204 -20.03 10.17 -9.17
C PHE A 204 -21.23 10.94 -8.64
N ILE A 205 -21.00 12.07 -7.96
CA ILE A 205 -22.08 12.90 -7.41
C ILE A 205 -22.90 13.53 -8.55
N ILE A 206 -22.23 14.10 -9.56
CA ILE A 206 -22.92 14.77 -10.67
C ILE A 206 -23.61 13.78 -11.63
N SER A 207 -23.29 12.49 -11.56
CA SER A 207 -23.91 11.46 -12.42
C SER A 207 -25.43 11.36 -12.27
N PHE A 208 -25.98 11.73 -11.12
CA PHE A 208 -27.43 11.72 -10.86
C PHE A 208 -28.16 12.96 -11.39
N VAL A 209 -27.45 14.07 -11.63
CA VAL A 209 -28.06 15.35 -12.02
C VAL A 209 -28.82 15.25 -13.36
N PRO A 210 -28.26 14.64 -14.44
CA PRO A 210 -29.00 14.49 -15.69
C PRO A 210 -30.29 13.70 -15.54
N LEU A 211 -30.26 12.61 -14.75
CA LEU A 211 -31.44 11.77 -14.50
C LEU A 211 -32.52 12.55 -13.74
N MET A 212 -32.14 13.24 -12.66
CA MET A 212 -33.08 14.05 -11.88
C MET A 212 -33.68 15.19 -12.71
N PHE A 213 -32.85 15.89 -13.49
CA PHE A 213 -33.30 16.97 -14.34
C PHE A 213 -34.34 16.49 -15.35
N VAL A 214 -34.05 15.39 -16.07
CA VAL A 214 -35.00 14.84 -17.04
C VAL A 214 -36.30 14.39 -16.37
N SER A 215 -36.23 13.70 -15.24
CA SER A 215 -37.44 13.26 -14.51
C SER A 215 -38.36 14.40 -14.06
N MET A 216 -37.83 15.62 -13.93
CA MET A 216 -38.61 16.79 -13.53
C MET A 216 -39.30 17.49 -14.72
N PHE A 217 -38.69 17.44 -15.91
CA PHE A 217 -39.17 18.19 -17.09
C PHE A 217 -39.83 17.31 -18.15
N PHE A 218 -39.58 15.99 -18.14
CA PHE A 218 -40.05 15.05 -19.14
C PHE A 218 -40.68 13.82 -18.46
N ASP A 219 -41.92 13.51 -18.82
CA ASP A 219 -42.72 12.41 -18.24
C ASP A 219 -42.62 11.09 -19.05
N GLY A 220 -41.65 11.02 -19.99
CA GLY A 220 -41.44 9.87 -20.86
C GLY A 220 -40.56 8.79 -20.22
N SER A 221 -41.08 7.57 -20.07
CA SER A 221 -40.34 6.41 -19.54
C SER A 221 -39.11 6.06 -20.40
N ASP A 222 -39.19 6.27 -21.71
CA ASP A 222 -38.10 6.04 -22.65
C ASP A 222 -36.91 6.98 -22.43
N VAL A 223 -37.19 8.26 -22.14
CA VAL A 223 -36.17 9.27 -21.87
C VAL A 223 -35.45 8.97 -20.55
N VAL A 224 -36.20 8.49 -19.54
CA VAL A 224 -35.62 8.06 -18.26
C VAL A 224 -34.67 6.89 -18.45
N LEU A 225 -35.04 5.88 -19.24
CA LEU A 225 -34.19 4.72 -19.55
C LEU A 225 -32.89 5.13 -20.26
N MET A 226 -32.97 6.08 -21.20
CA MET A 226 -31.78 6.61 -21.88
C MET A 226 -30.86 7.39 -20.92
N MET A 227 -31.42 8.12 -19.94
CA MET A 227 -30.62 8.82 -18.93
C MET A 227 -29.96 7.87 -17.92
N LEU A 228 -30.55 6.71 -17.64
CA LEU A 228 -29.89 5.66 -16.87
C LEU A 228 -28.62 5.13 -17.57
N ILE A 229 -28.60 5.11 -18.91
CA ILE A 229 -27.38 4.77 -19.66
C ILE A 229 -26.29 5.83 -19.44
N VAL A 230 -26.66 7.12 -19.51
CA VAL A 230 -25.72 8.23 -19.27
C VAL A 230 -25.16 8.18 -17.84
N LEU A 231 -26.01 7.89 -16.85
CA LEU A 231 -25.61 7.65 -15.46
C LEU A 231 -24.53 6.55 -15.37
N MET A 232 -24.78 5.40 -15.98
CA MET A 232 -23.83 4.26 -15.94
C MET A 232 -22.49 4.59 -16.62
N LEU A 233 -22.51 5.32 -17.74
CA LEU A 233 -21.28 5.76 -18.43
C LEU A 233 -20.47 6.78 -17.60
N MET A 234 -21.15 7.69 -16.89
CA MET A 234 -20.49 8.63 -15.99
C MET A 234 -19.83 7.92 -14.80
N ILE A 235 -20.53 6.95 -14.20
CA ILE A 235 -19.97 6.13 -13.12
C ILE A 235 -18.76 5.33 -13.64
N ALA A 236 -18.88 4.71 -14.81
CA ALA A 236 -17.77 3.97 -15.43
C ALA A 236 -16.54 4.87 -15.67
N THR A 237 -16.73 6.10 -16.15
CA THR A 237 -15.67 7.09 -16.35
C THR A 237 -15.02 7.53 -15.03
N GLY A 238 -15.82 7.74 -13.99
CA GLY A 238 -15.30 8.08 -12.67
C GLY A 238 -14.42 6.98 -12.09
N ILE A 239 -14.82 5.72 -12.21
CA ILE A 239 -14.01 4.56 -11.78
C ILE A 239 -12.71 4.49 -12.56
N TYR A 240 -12.75 4.73 -13.88
CA TYR A 240 -11.57 4.72 -14.75
C TYR A 240 -10.50 5.74 -14.32
N ILE A 241 -10.93 6.89 -13.78
CA ILE A 241 -10.02 7.92 -13.28
C ILE A 241 -9.46 7.54 -11.90
N VAL A 242 -10.31 7.07 -10.99
CA VAL A 242 -9.96 6.88 -9.57
C VAL A 242 -9.14 5.62 -9.34
N ALA A 243 -9.54 4.49 -9.91
CA ALA A 243 -8.94 3.19 -9.61
C ALA A 243 -7.41 3.12 -9.85
N PRO A 244 -6.87 3.47 -11.04
CA PRO A 244 -5.42 3.42 -11.29
C PRO A 244 -4.64 4.44 -10.46
N VAL A 245 -5.24 5.59 -10.18
CA VAL A 245 -4.60 6.64 -9.36
C VAL A 245 -4.50 6.20 -7.90
N SER A 246 -5.54 5.54 -7.38
CA SER A 246 -5.53 4.94 -6.04
C SER A 246 -4.51 3.83 -5.92
N ALA A 247 -4.48 2.89 -6.87
CA ALA A 247 -3.52 1.79 -6.84
C ALA A 247 -2.07 2.28 -6.84
N LYS A 248 -1.76 3.35 -7.58
CA LYS A 248 -0.42 3.97 -7.56
C LYS A 248 -0.07 4.56 -6.20
N TYR A 249 -1.03 5.25 -5.59
CA TYR A 249 -0.87 5.84 -4.26
C TYR A 249 -0.66 4.76 -3.19
N ASP A 250 -1.48 3.70 -3.26
CA ASP A 250 -1.39 2.54 -2.38
C ASP A 250 -0.06 1.81 -2.56
N ALA A 251 0.43 1.66 -3.79
CA ALA A 251 1.73 1.04 -4.06
C ALA A 251 2.88 1.81 -3.41
N TYR A 252 2.87 3.15 -3.52
CA TYR A 252 3.88 3.98 -2.85
C TYR A 252 3.80 3.90 -1.33
N ASN A 253 2.59 3.91 -0.77
CA ASN A 253 2.42 3.76 0.67
C ASN A 253 2.82 2.37 1.16
N ASN A 254 2.54 1.31 0.40
CA ASN A 254 2.91 -0.05 0.78
C ASN A 254 4.43 -0.25 0.77
N ILE A 255 5.15 0.32 -0.20
CA ILE A 255 6.62 0.31 -0.17
C ILE A 255 7.15 1.10 1.04
N LEU A 256 6.52 2.23 1.38
CA LEU A 256 6.95 3.09 2.49
C LEU A 256 6.50 2.58 3.87
N LYS A 257 5.67 1.53 3.95
CA LYS A 257 5.47 0.77 5.18
C LYS A 257 6.75 -0.02 5.44
N ASP A 258 7.73 0.67 6.01
CA ASP A 258 8.95 0.04 6.46
C ASP A 258 8.59 -0.96 7.57
N SER A 259 8.68 -2.25 7.24
CA SER A 259 8.31 -3.35 8.12
C SER A 259 9.06 -3.31 9.43
N CYS A 260 10.22 -2.64 9.51
CA CYS A 260 11.00 -2.51 10.73
C CYS A 260 10.25 -1.71 11.82
N ILE A 261 9.64 -0.56 11.44
CA ILE A 261 8.84 0.29 12.35
C ILE A 261 7.54 -0.43 12.75
N ASP A 262 6.93 -1.13 11.80
CA ASP A 262 5.73 -1.91 12.08
C ASP A 262 6.05 -3.22 12.84
N THR A 263 7.26 -3.79 12.75
CA THR A 263 7.66 -4.94 13.59
C THR A 263 7.78 -4.56 15.05
N GLU A 264 8.23 -3.35 15.41
CA GLU A 264 8.19 -2.92 16.81
C GLU A 264 6.75 -2.81 17.33
N LYS A 265 5.87 -2.16 16.55
CA LYS A 265 4.44 -2.08 16.88
C LYS A 265 3.76 -3.46 16.90
N SER A 266 4.13 -4.36 15.98
CA SER A 266 3.64 -5.74 15.88
C SER A 266 4.16 -6.62 17.00
N ARG A 267 5.43 -6.46 17.44
CA ARG A 267 5.96 -7.12 18.65
C ARG A 267 5.19 -6.65 19.88
N ARG A 268 4.94 -5.35 20.02
CA ARG A 268 4.12 -4.80 21.10
C ARG A 268 2.68 -5.33 21.05
N ALA A 269 2.07 -5.42 19.86
CA ALA A 269 0.73 -5.97 19.67
C ALA A 269 0.65 -7.47 20.00
N LYS A 270 1.60 -8.28 19.52
CA LYS A 270 1.71 -9.72 19.85
C LYS A 270 1.92 -9.96 21.35
N ARG A 271 2.69 -9.10 22.03
CA ARG A 271 2.85 -9.14 23.50
C ARG A 271 1.55 -8.78 24.20
N ALA A 272 0.87 -7.72 23.74
CA ALA A 272 -0.44 -7.32 24.27
C ALA A 272 -1.48 -8.43 24.10
N GLU A 273 -1.49 -9.12 22.97
CA GLU A 273 -2.39 -10.24 22.72
C GLU A 273 -2.12 -11.41 23.67
N LYS A 274 -0.84 -11.84 23.79
CA LYS A 274 -0.45 -12.89 24.75
C LYS A 274 -0.80 -12.52 26.19
N LEU A 275 -0.58 -11.27 26.59
CA LEU A 275 -0.91 -10.79 27.93
C LEU A 275 -2.43 -10.72 28.12
N ALA A 276 -3.17 -10.23 27.13
CA ALA A 276 -4.63 -10.06 27.15
C ALA A 276 -5.36 -11.38 27.38
N VAL A 277 -4.89 -12.47 26.76
CA VAL A 277 -5.47 -13.82 26.92
C VAL A 277 -5.46 -14.27 28.38
N PHE A 278 -4.47 -13.86 29.17
CA PHE A 278 -4.42 -14.19 30.61
C PHE A 278 -5.07 -13.11 31.48
N TYR A 279 -4.86 -11.84 31.13
CA TYR A 279 -5.24 -10.69 31.94
C TYR A 279 -6.76 -10.48 32.02
N TRP A 280 -7.46 -10.54 30.89
CA TRP A 280 -8.91 -10.27 30.88
C TRP A 280 -9.72 -11.34 31.61
N PRO A 281 -9.46 -12.65 31.44
CA PRO A 281 -10.15 -13.68 32.22
C PRO A 281 -9.85 -13.58 33.73
N LEU A 282 -8.62 -13.25 34.10
CA LEU A 282 -8.25 -13.03 35.51
C LEU A 282 -9.00 -11.84 36.11
N LEU A 283 -9.03 -10.70 35.41
CA LEU A 283 -9.77 -9.51 35.83
C LEU A 283 -11.27 -9.80 35.96
N ALA A 284 -11.83 -10.55 35.00
CA ALA A 284 -13.23 -10.97 35.02
C ALA A 284 -13.52 -11.91 36.21
N ALA A 285 -12.63 -12.86 36.52
CA ALA A 285 -12.77 -13.74 37.67
C ALA A 285 -12.72 -12.98 39.00
N ILE A 286 -11.82 -12.00 39.13
CA ILE A 286 -11.72 -11.12 40.32
C ILE A 286 -12.99 -10.28 40.46
N TYR A 287 -13.46 -9.69 39.36
CA TYR A 287 -14.70 -8.92 39.34
C TYR A 287 -15.90 -9.77 39.75
N LEU A 288 -16.09 -10.95 39.16
CA LEU A 288 -17.20 -11.84 39.50
C LEU A 288 -17.11 -12.35 40.93
N GLY A 289 -15.92 -12.73 41.42
CA GLY A 289 -15.71 -13.19 42.78
C GLY A 289 -16.04 -12.12 43.82
N TRP A 290 -15.58 -10.88 43.60
CA TRP A 290 -15.90 -9.76 44.47
C TRP A 290 -17.40 -9.43 44.39
N SER A 291 -17.94 -9.28 43.19
CA SER A 291 -19.31 -8.83 42.97
C SER A 291 -20.35 -9.84 43.48
N LEU A 292 -20.08 -11.14 43.38
CA LEU A 292 -20.95 -12.18 43.97
C LEU A 292 -20.84 -12.24 45.49
N TRP A 293 -19.68 -11.90 46.07
CA TRP A 293 -19.51 -11.91 47.53
C TRP A 293 -20.19 -10.71 48.18
N THR A 294 -20.05 -9.51 47.62
CA THR A 294 -20.60 -8.28 48.20
C THR A 294 -22.00 -7.95 47.71
N MET A 295 -22.46 -8.57 46.61
CA MET A 295 -23.72 -8.26 45.92
C MET A 295 -23.89 -6.78 45.52
N ASP A 296 -22.79 -6.01 45.51
CA ASP A 296 -22.79 -4.56 45.31
C ASP A 296 -22.16 -4.18 43.97
N TRP A 297 -22.93 -4.44 42.91
CA TRP A 297 -22.54 -4.23 41.51
C TRP A 297 -22.31 -2.76 41.16
N GLY A 298 -22.80 -1.83 42.00
CA GLY A 298 -22.67 -0.39 41.79
C GLY A 298 -21.27 0.17 42.06
N VAL A 299 -20.44 -0.54 42.83
CA VAL A 299 -19.06 -0.12 43.14
C VAL A 299 -18.02 -1.00 42.44
N THR A 300 -18.31 -2.30 42.27
CA THR A 300 -17.36 -3.27 41.70
C THR A 300 -17.00 -3.02 40.24
N TRP A 301 -17.80 -2.24 39.51
CA TRP A 301 -17.49 -1.86 38.12
C TRP A 301 -16.17 -1.07 37.99
N ILE A 302 -15.69 -0.43 39.07
CA ILE A 302 -14.43 0.34 39.08
C ILE A 302 -13.20 -0.52 38.75
N LEU A 303 -13.30 -1.85 38.89
CA LEU A 303 -12.28 -2.80 38.47
C LEU A 303 -11.98 -2.74 36.97
N TRP A 304 -12.95 -2.36 36.13
CA TRP A 304 -12.74 -2.27 34.67
C TRP A 304 -11.85 -1.08 34.27
N PRO A 305 -12.11 0.17 34.69
CA PRO A 305 -11.21 1.30 34.44
C PRO A 305 -9.81 1.10 35.04
N VAL A 306 -9.75 0.63 36.30
CA VAL A 306 -8.47 0.37 36.98
C VAL A 306 -7.71 -0.74 36.29
N GLY A 307 -8.41 -1.81 35.88
CA GLY A 307 -7.86 -2.91 35.11
C GLY A 307 -7.33 -2.47 33.74
N ALA A 308 -8.02 -1.58 33.03
CA ALA A 308 -7.52 -1.06 31.75
C ALA A 308 -6.22 -0.26 31.92
N MET A 309 -6.14 0.61 32.93
CA MET A 309 -4.91 1.35 33.27
C MET A 309 -3.76 0.41 33.65
N LEU A 310 -4.02 -0.60 34.49
CA LEU A 310 -3.03 -1.60 34.88
C LEU A 310 -2.50 -2.40 33.68
N PHE A 311 -3.36 -2.74 32.72
CA PHE A 311 -2.95 -3.43 31.49
C PHE A 311 -1.95 -2.60 30.67
N VAL A 312 -2.21 -1.31 30.51
CA VAL A 312 -1.31 -0.38 29.82
C VAL A 312 0.02 -0.23 30.56
N ALA A 313 -0.02 -0.12 31.90
CA ALA A 313 1.17 -0.03 32.73
C ALA A 313 2.04 -1.30 32.64
N LEU A 314 1.42 -2.49 32.72
CA LEU A 314 2.10 -3.78 32.56
C LEU A 314 2.75 -3.92 31.19
N LEU A 315 2.07 -3.48 30.14
CA LEU A 315 2.63 -3.45 28.79
C LEU A 315 3.88 -2.56 28.69
N GLY A 316 3.83 -1.36 29.27
CA GLY A 316 4.97 -0.45 29.30
C GLY A 316 6.15 -1.01 30.13
N LEU A 317 5.87 -1.71 31.22
CA LEU A 317 6.90 -2.32 32.07
C LEU A 317 7.58 -3.51 31.37
N MET A 318 6.83 -4.35 30.66
CA MET A 318 7.41 -5.41 29.83
C MET A 318 8.30 -4.86 28.71
N GLU A 319 7.97 -3.69 28.17
CA GLU A 319 8.74 -3.02 27.12
C GLU A 319 10.08 -2.49 27.64
N LEU A 320 10.12 -2.02 28.89
CA LEU A 320 11.34 -1.59 29.57
C LEU A 320 12.26 -2.76 29.92
N LEU A 321 11.72 -3.86 30.44
CA LEU A 321 12.52 -5.02 30.87
C LEU A 321 13.24 -5.74 29.72
N ASP A 322 12.66 -5.73 28.51
CA ASP A 322 13.30 -6.34 27.34
C ASP A 322 14.39 -5.45 26.72
N LYS A 323 14.39 -4.13 27.00
CA LYS A 323 15.49 -3.23 26.58
C LYS A 323 16.78 -3.42 27.38
N GLU A 324 16.72 -4.10 28.52
CA GLU A 324 17.87 -4.37 29.39
C GLU A 324 18.57 -5.70 29.12
N LYS A 325 18.11 -6.50 28.16
CA LYS A 325 18.84 -7.70 27.74
C LYS A 325 19.91 -7.31 26.69
N PRO A 326 21.20 -7.46 27.02
CA PRO A 326 22.31 -7.07 26.14
C PRO A 326 22.41 -7.93 24.89
#